data_AF-A0A9P4L707-F1
#
_entry.id   AF-A0A9P4L707-F1
#
_cell.length_a   1.000
_cell.length_b   1.000
_cell.length_c   1.000
_cell.angle_alpha   90.00
_cell.angle_beta   90.00
_cell.angle_gamma   90.00
#
_symmetry.space_group_name_H-M   'P 1'
#
loop_
_entity.id
_entity.type
_entity.pdbx_description
1 polymer ?
#
loop_
_entity_poly.entity_id
_entity_poly.type
_entity_poly.pdbx_seq_one_letter_code
_entity_poly.pdbx_strand_id
1 'polypeptide(L)'
;MKSALVLLATVASVSSHSTWQDLWVGSEDKGTTCARTVKDNNPIASLSSPDMFCGRGPVSSSGVCEVAGMFILLCYKSQRNSDKKTMLTAFAAGSPLTVEMHAQPGDRKCSQPAIGGNHYGPVLIYMAKVADAKTATSGSFFKVAEDGYTGTTASWGTEILNANCGKRAFTVPKSLASGDYLVRSEAIALHAGAGNPQPYVTCFQVKVTGGGSATPSGVSFPGGYKTSDALFQKAIYDSSFKYVSPGPAVYSG
;
A
#
# COMPACT_ATOMS: atom_id res chain seq x y z
N MET A 1 6.26 -0.31 -57.56
CA MET A 1 6.35 -0.87 -56.21
C MET A 1 7.31 -0.04 -55.36
N LYS A 2 6.83 0.86 -54.49
CA LYS A 2 7.56 1.33 -53.31
C LYS A 2 6.52 1.78 -52.28
N SER A 3 5.98 0.83 -51.52
CA SER A 3 5.14 1.14 -50.36
C SER A 3 6.05 1.64 -49.24
N ALA A 4 5.91 2.90 -48.85
CA ALA A 4 6.58 3.46 -47.69
C ALA A 4 5.75 3.10 -46.44
N LEU A 5 6.30 2.21 -45.61
CA LEU A 5 5.74 1.85 -44.31
C LEU A 5 6.10 2.98 -43.32
N VAL A 6 5.12 3.79 -42.93
CA VAL A 6 5.29 4.79 -41.87
C VAL A 6 5.14 4.07 -40.53
N LEU A 7 6.25 3.85 -39.83
CA LEU A 7 6.25 3.38 -38.45
C LEU A 7 5.83 4.55 -37.53
N LEU A 8 4.59 4.54 -37.03
CA LEU A 8 4.21 5.40 -35.90
C LEU A 8 4.91 4.86 -34.65
N ALA A 9 5.97 5.53 -34.20
CA ALA A 9 6.50 5.34 -32.86
C ALA A 9 5.48 5.87 -31.84
N THR A 10 4.80 4.98 -31.13
CA THR A 10 3.99 5.33 -29.97
C THR A 10 4.93 5.85 -28.87
N VAL A 11 4.91 7.16 -28.63
CA VAL A 11 5.59 7.76 -27.48
C VAL A 11 4.87 7.26 -26.22
N ALA A 12 5.55 6.49 -25.38
CA ALA A 12 4.99 6.08 -24.09
C ALA A 12 4.78 7.34 -23.24
N SER A 13 3.52 7.68 -22.96
CA SER A 13 3.16 8.78 -22.08
C SER A 13 3.63 8.43 -20.67
N VAL A 14 4.73 9.04 -20.21
CA VAL A 14 5.20 8.84 -18.84
C VAL A 14 4.29 9.63 -17.90
N SER A 15 3.39 8.94 -17.19
CA SER A 15 2.51 9.58 -16.22
C SER A 15 3.26 9.85 -14.92
N SER A 16 3.27 11.11 -14.47
CA SER A 16 3.87 11.57 -13.21
C SER A 16 2.90 11.54 -12.02
N HIS A 17 1.72 10.95 -12.19
CA HIS A 17 0.65 10.96 -11.20
C HIS A 17 0.12 9.56 -11.04
N SER A 18 -0.36 9.20 -9.85
CA SER A 18 -0.72 7.82 -9.55
C SER A 18 -1.66 7.71 -8.36
N THR A 19 -2.31 6.56 -8.24
CA THR A 19 -3.27 6.32 -7.17
C THR A 19 -3.24 4.86 -6.74
N TRP A 20 -3.30 4.63 -5.43
CA TRP A 20 -3.58 3.32 -4.85
C TRP A 20 -5.07 3.08 -4.95
N GLN A 21 -5.49 1.93 -5.48
CA GLN A 21 -6.91 1.74 -5.80
C GLN A 21 -7.43 0.32 -5.56
N ASP A 22 -6.59 -0.71 -5.69
CA ASP A 22 -7.05 -2.08 -5.54
C ASP A 22 -6.40 -2.80 -4.35
N LEU A 23 -7.15 -3.74 -3.78
CA LEU A 23 -6.72 -4.62 -2.71
C LEU A 23 -6.86 -6.07 -3.14
N TRP A 24 -5.89 -6.91 -2.76
CA TRP A 24 -5.99 -8.35 -2.86
C TRP A 24 -5.90 -8.98 -1.47
N VAL A 25 -6.73 -10.00 -1.24
CA VAL A 25 -6.69 -10.83 -0.04
C VAL A 25 -6.26 -12.23 -0.45
N GLY A 26 -5.04 -12.63 -0.10
CA GLY A 26 -4.47 -13.84 -0.66
C GLY A 26 -4.30 -13.70 -2.18
N SER A 27 -4.92 -14.61 -2.93
CA SER A 27 -5.00 -14.55 -4.39
C SER A 27 -6.30 -13.93 -4.91
N GLU A 28 -7.20 -13.52 -4.02
CA GLU A 28 -8.50 -12.99 -4.41
C GLU A 28 -8.40 -11.48 -4.66
N ASP A 29 -8.77 -11.07 -5.87
CA ASP A 29 -8.87 -9.67 -6.26
C ASP A 29 -10.15 -9.07 -5.68
N LYS A 30 -9.99 -8.06 -4.81
CA LYS A 30 -11.12 -7.31 -4.26
C LYS A 30 -11.39 -6.04 -5.06
N GLY A 31 -10.54 -5.70 -6.03
CA GLY A 31 -10.60 -4.43 -6.74
C GLY A 31 -10.71 -3.26 -5.76
N THR A 32 -11.58 -2.30 -6.09
CA THR A 32 -11.87 -1.12 -5.27
C THR A 32 -12.87 -1.37 -4.13
N THR A 33 -13.38 -2.60 -3.95
CA THR A 33 -14.46 -2.93 -2.99
C THR A 33 -14.19 -2.44 -1.58
N CYS A 34 -12.93 -2.41 -1.16
CA CYS A 34 -12.53 -2.03 0.20
C CYS A 34 -11.63 -0.79 0.21
N ALA A 35 -11.44 -0.13 -0.94
CA ALA A 35 -10.60 1.04 -1.06
C ALA A 35 -11.41 2.30 -0.79
N ARG A 36 -10.83 3.24 -0.02
CA ARG A 36 -11.35 4.60 0.07
C ARG A 36 -10.83 5.42 -1.11
N THR A 37 -11.41 5.23 -2.29
CA THR A 37 -10.91 5.81 -3.53
C THR A 37 -10.78 7.33 -3.42
N VAL A 38 -9.65 7.86 -3.88
CA VAL A 38 -9.38 9.29 -3.89
C VAL A 38 -9.96 9.97 -5.13
N LYS A 39 -10.17 11.29 -5.04
CA LYS A 39 -10.79 12.10 -6.09
C LYS A 39 -9.99 12.10 -7.40
N ASP A 40 -8.66 12.16 -7.29
CA ASP A 40 -7.73 12.28 -8.40
C ASP A 40 -6.41 11.58 -8.04
N ASN A 41 -5.52 11.45 -9.02
CA ASN A 41 -4.18 10.87 -8.87
C ASN A 41 -3.11 11.93 -8.55
N ASN A 42 -3.51 13.13 -8.09
CA ASN A 42 -2.57 14.19 -7.72
C ASN A 42 -1.90 13.88 -6.37
N PRO A 43 -0.65 14.31 -6.13
CA PRO A 43 -0.06 14.19 -4.81
C PRO A 43 -0.76 15.10 -3.80
N ILE A 44 -0.62 14.73 -2.53
CA ILE A 44 -1.04 15.57 -1.41
C ILE A 44 -0.12 16.79 -1.33
N ALA A 45 -0.72 17.98 -1.14
CA ALA A 45 0.01 19.25 -1.23
C ALA A 45 0.97 19.53 -0.07
N SER A 46 0.76 18.92 1.10
CA SER A 46 1.57 19.17 2.30
C SER A 46 1.48 18.00 3.30
N LEU A 47 2.58 17.74 4.01
CA LEU A 47 2.64 16.78 5.12
C LEU A 47 1.75 17.16 6.32
N SER A 48 1.31 18.42 6.40
CA SER A 48 0.34 18.89 7.41
C SER A 48 -1.11 18.85 6.93
N SER A 49 -1.36 18.47 5.67
CA SER A 49 -2.72 18.40 5.12
C SER A 49 -3.54 17.32 5.84
N PRO A 50 -4.84 17.55 6.10
CA PRO A 50 -5.77 16.49 6.50
C PRO A 50 -5.81 15.30 5.53
N ASP A 51 -5.51 15.54 4.24
CA ASP A 51 -5.43 14.48 3.22
C ASP A 51 -4.36 13.41 3.55
N MET A 52 -3.38 13.72 4.40
CA MET A 52 -2.36 12.74 4.82
C MET A 52 -2.93 11.52 5.54
N PHE A 53 -4.14 11.64 6.10
CA PHE A 53 -4.82 10.53 6.76
C PHE A 53 -5.13 9.39 5.78
N CYS A 54 -5.88 9.65 4.71
CA CYS A 54 -6.38 8.63 3.78
C CYS A 54 -6.41 9.04 2.30
N GLY A 55 -5.67 10.07 1.90
CA GLY A 55 -5.63 10.55 0.52
C GLY A 55 -6.51 11.77 0.28
N ARG A 56 -6.50 12.27 -0.97
CA ARG A 56 -7.22 13.48 -1.38
C ARG A 56 -8.70 13.22 -1.62
N GLY A 57 -9.55 13.86 -0.83
CA GLY A 57 -11.00 13.71 -0.92
C GLY A 57 -11.46 12.24 -0.95
N PRO A 58 -11.06 11.42 0.04
CA PRO A 58 -11.29 9.99 0.01
C PRO A 58 -12.78 9.70 0.18
N VAL A 59 -13.33 8.93 -0.75
CA VAL A 59 -14.71 8.43 -0.65
C VAL A 59 -14.69 7.10 0.08
N SER A 60 -15.37 7.02 1.21
CA SER A 60 -15.48 5.77 1.96
C SER A 60 -16.17 4.68 1.13
N SER A 61 -15.71 3.44 1.24
CA SER A 61 -16.39 2.30 0.64
C SER A 61 -17.43 1.71 1.60
N SER A 62 -18.50 1.13 1.07
CA SER A 62 -19.41 0.30 1.86
C SER A 62 -18.79 -1.04 2.24
N GLY A 63 -17.77 -1.51 1.50
CA GLY A 63 -17.12 -2.80 1.69
C GLY A 63 -16.01 -2.79 2.74
N VAL A 64 -15.92 -3.87 3.51
CA VAL A 64 -14.82 -4.16 4.45
C VAL A 64 -14.29 -5.56 4.14
N CYS A 65 -13.00 -5.65 3.83
CA CYS A 65 -12.39 -6.91 3.38
C CYS A 65 -11.88 -7.69 4.60
N GLU A 66 -12.38 -8.91 4.78
CA GLU A 66 -11.90 -9.78 5.85
C GLU A 66 -10.49 -10.32 5.53
N VAL A 67 -9.63 -10.34 6.54
CA VAL A 67 -8.26 -10.88 6.48
C VAL A 67 -7.98 -11.73 7.72
N ALA A 68 -7.56 -12.98 7.50
CA ALA A 68 -7.24 -13.89 8.59
C ALA A 68 -5.84 -13.59 9.16
N GLY A 69 -5.78 -13.22 10.44
CA GLY A 69 -4.55 -13.05 11.22
C GLY A 69 -3.90 -14.40 11.57
N MET A 70 -4.70 -15.42 11.87
CA MET A 70 -4.23 -16.80 12.12
C MET A 70 -5.37 -17.78 11.85
N PHE A 71 -5.20 -18.70 10.90
CA PHE A 71 -6.12 -19.81 10.70
C PHE A 71 -5.54 -21.06 11.37
N ILE A 72 -6.00 -21.39 12.57
CA ILE A 72 -5.89 -22.76 13.09
C ILE A 72 -7.17 -23.47 12.64
N LEU A 73 -7.11 -24.21 11.54
CA LEU A 73 -8.18 -25.13 11.19
C LEU A 73 -8.10 -26.36 12.11
N LEU A 74 -8.64 -26.25 13.33
CA LEU A 74 -9.14 -27.41 14.06
C LEU A 74 -10.60 -27.62 13.65
N CYS A 75 -10.80 -28.17 12.45
CA CYS A 75 -12.07 -28.79 12.08
C CYS A 75 -11.83 -30.28 11.83
N TYR A 76 -11.84 -31.06 12.91
CA TYR A 76 -12.13 -32.49 12.83
C TYR A 76 -13.64 -32.62 12.62
N LYS A 77 -14.12 -32.77 11.39
CA LYS A 77 -15.46 -33.33 11.17
C LYS A 77 -15.34 -34.83 11.35
N SER A 78 -15.91 -35.35 12.44
CA SER A 78 -16.09 -36.79 12.64
C SER A 78 -16.88 -37.36 11.46
N GLN A 79 -16.27 -38.34 10.80
CA GLN A 79 -16.79 -39.03 9.63
C GLN A 79 -18.02 -39.87 9.98
N ARG A 80 -19.02 -39.86 9.10
CA ARG A 80 -19.78 -41.08 8.79
C ARG A 80 -19.59 -41.40 7.31
N ASN A 81 -18.91 -42.51 7.06
CA ASN A 81 -18.69 -43.25 5.81
C ASN A 81 -17.77 -42.67 4.70
N SER A 82 -16.61 -43.31 4.60
CA SER A 82 -15.88 -43.71 3.38
C SER A 82 -15.19 -42.63 2.52
N ASP A 83 -13.92 -42.40 2.84
CA ASP A 83 -12.76 -42.31 1.94
C ASP A 83 -12.74 -41.30 0.79
N LYS A 84 -13.10 -40.04 1.05
CA LYS A 84 -12.49 -38.91 0.33
C LYS A 84 -12.00 -37.84 1.30
N LYS A 85 -10.73 -37.94 1.68
CA LYS A 85 -9.98 -36.96 2.46
C LYS A 85 -9.67 -35.75 1.57
N THR A 86 -10.65 -34.88 1.34
CA THR A 86 -10.39 -33.60 0.68
C THR A 86 -9.65 -32.70 1.67
N MET A 87 -8.34 -32.55 1.49
CA MET A 87 -7.59 -31.48 2.15
C MET A 87 -8.20 -30.16 1.70
N LEU A 88 -8.94 -29.48 2.57
CA LEU A 88 -9.12 -28.04 2.44
C LEU A 88 -7.74 -27.43 2.65
N THR A 89 -7.21 -26.80 1.62
CA THR A 89 -5.94 -26.05 1.67
C THR A 89 -5.96 -25.10 2.85
N ALA A 90 -5.13 -25.40 3.85
CA ALA A 90 -4.88 -24.53 4.98
C ALA A 90 -4.16 -23.28 4.46
N PHE A 91 -4.80 -22.11 4.51
CA PHE A 91 -4.07 -20.86 4.38
C PHE A 91 -3.24 -20.69 5.65
N ALA A 92 -1.92 -20.72 5.50
CA ALA A 92 -0.99 -20.47 6.58
C ALA A 92 -1.26 -19.10 7.21
N ALA A 93 -1.04 -19.00 8.52
CA ALA A 93 -1.28 -17.79 9.30
C ALA A 93 -0.56 -16.55 8.74
N GLY A 94 -1.16 -15.36 8.92
CA GLY A 94 -0.68 -14.08 8.37
C GLY A 94 -1.04 -13.93 6.90
N SER A 95 -2.33 -13.82 6.57
CA SER A 95 -2.78 -13.69 5.17
C SER A 95 -2.05 -12.56 4.45
N PRO A 96 -1.48 -12.81 3.26
CA PRO A 96 -0.86 -11.75 2.49
C PRO A 96 -1.95 -10.80 2.01
N LEU A 97 -1.77 -9.53 2.30
CA LEU A 97 -2.49 -8.45 1.64
C LEU A 97 -1.61 -7.89 0.54
N THR A 98 -2.20 -7.57 -0.60
CA THR A 98 -1.51 -6.82 -1.65
C THR A 98 -2.27 -5.56 -1.95
N VAL A 99 -1.60 -4.42 -1.84
CA VAL A 99 -2.14 -3.12 -2.24
C VAL A 99 -1.58 -2.78 -3.62
N GLU A 100 -2.41 -2.19 -4.46
CA GLU A 100 -2.09 -1.98 -5.86
C GLU A 100 -2.31 -0.53 -6.29
N MET A 101 -1.31 0.00 -7.00
CA MET A 101 -1.22 1.37 -7.48
C MET A 101 -1.08 1.39 -8.99
N HIS A 102 -1.71 2.36 -9.65
CA HIS A 102 -1.48 2.64 -11.07
C HIS A 102 -1.52 4.13 -11.37
N ALA A 103 -1.01 4.48 -12.55
CA ALA A 103 -0.87 5.85 -13.00
C ALA A 103 -2.22 6.58 -13.09
N GLN A 104 -3.26 5.92 -13.58
CA GLN A 104 -4.58 6.51 -13.78
C GLN A 104 -5.65 5.77 -12.96
N PRO A 105 -6.65 6.48 -12.42
CA PRO A 105 -7.81 5.84 -11.82
C PRO A 105 -8.47 4.86 -12.81
N GLY A 106 -8.71 3.64 -12.36
CA GLY A 106 -9.28 2.54 -13.14
C GLY A 106 -8.28 1.81 -14.06
N ASP A 107 -7.03 2.27 -14.19
CA ASP A 107 -6.00 1.53 -14.94
C ASP A 107 -5.37 0.43 -14.09
N ARG A 108 -4.99 -0.69 -14.73
CA ARG A 108 -4.34 -1.85 -14.09
C ARG A 108 -3.24 -2.50 -14.93
N LYS A 109 -2.79 -1.83 -16.00
CA LYS A 109 -1.88 -2.41 -16.99
C LYS A 109 -0.46 -2.51 -16.46
N CYS A 110 0.07 -3.74 -16.37
CA CYS A 110 1.49 -3.94 -16.06
C CYS A 110 2.44 -3.47 -17.17
N SER A 111 1.93 -3.24 -18.39
CA SER A 111 2.75 -2.70 -19.49
C SER A 111 3.10 -1.22 -19.32
N GLN A 112 2.57 -0.55 -18.30
CA GLN A 112 2.88 0.83 -17.93
C GLN A 112 3.41 0.87 -16.49
N PRO A 113 4.31 1.82 -16.16
CA PRO A 113 4.71 2.00 -14.78
C PRO A 113 3.51 2.40 -13.92
N ALA A 114 3.41 1.81 -12.74
CA ALA A 114 2.42 2.18 -11.74
C ALA A 114 2.59 3.62 -11.29
N ILE A 115 3.84 4.09 -11.19
CA ILE A 115 4.22 5.47 -10.97
C ILE A 115 5.45 5.83 -11.83
N GLY A 116 5.26 6.71 -12.81
CA GLY A 116 6.27 7.07 -13.79
C GLY A 116 7.05 8.35 -13.45
N GLY A 117 7.84 8.83 -14.39
CA GLY A 117 8.43 10.18 -14.34
C GLY A 117 9.50 10.33 -13.27
N ASN A 118 10.28 9.29 -13.01
CA ASN A 118 11.34 9.28 -12.00
C ASN A 118 10.86 9.71 -10.61
N HIS A 119 9.64 9.31 -10.23
CA HIS A 119 9.07 9.51 -8.91
C HIS A 119 9.72 8.58 -7.89
N TYR A 120 11.02 8.74 -7.72
CA TYR A 120 11.83 7.96 -6.80
C TYR A 120 11.46 8.28 -5.36
N GLY A 121 11.29 7.21 -4.58
CA GLY A 121 11.02 7.34 -3.17
C GLY A 121 10.52 6.04 -2.55
N PRO A 122 10.26 6.07 -1.23
CA PRO A 122 9.83 4.88 -0.51
C PRO A 122 8.36 4.55 -0.75
N VAL A 123 8.05 3.28 -0.57
CA VAL A 123 6.68 2.76 -0.46
C VAL A 123 6.49 2.25 0.96
N LEU A 124 5.47 2.73 1.66
CA LEU A 124 5.21 2.41 3.06
C LEU A 124 3.77 1.93 3.24
N ILE A 125 3.58 0.96 4.14
CA ILE A 125 2.27 0.45 4.49
C ILE A 125 2.11 0.52 6.00
N TYR A 126 1.01 1.12 6.43
CA TYR A 126 0.62 1.26 7.82
C TYR A 126 -0.70 0.58 8.09
N MET A 127 -0.92 0.16 9.33
CA MET A 127 -2.22 -0.26 9.83
C MET A 127 -2.61 0.55 11.06
N ALA A 128 -3.91 0.77 11.24
CA ALA A 128 -4.46 1.38 12.45
C ALA A 128 -5.73 0.65 12.86
N LYS A 129 -5.82 0.21 14.12
CA LYS A 129 -7.06 -0.33 14.69
C LYS A 129 -8.06 0.80 14.85
N VAL A 130 -9.31 0.59 14.43
CA VAL A 130 -10.38 1.58 14.49
C VAL A 130 -11.68 0.95 15.00
N ALA A 131 -12.60 1.79 15.49
CA ALA A 131 -13.91 1.33 15.94
C ALA A 131 -14.78 0.83 14.76
N ASP A 132 -14.73 1.54 13.63
CA ASP A 132 -15.44 1.21 12.39
C ASP A 132 -14.60 1.65 11.18
N ALA A 133 -14.19 0.68 10.36
CA ALA A 133 -13.35 0.93 9.19
C ALA A 133 -14.03 1.77 8.11
N LYS A 134 -15.36 1.92 8.12
CA LYS A 134 -16.10 2.73 7.14
C LYS A 134 -16.17 4.21 7.52
N THR A 135 -16.13 4.52 8.81
CA THR A 135 -16.38 5.88 9.31
C THR A 135 -15.17 6.52 9.98
N ALA A 136 -14.10 5.77 10.25
CA ALA A 136 -12.93 6.31 10.93
C ALA A 136 -12.29 7.50 10.18
N THR A 137 -12.07 8.59 10.91
CA THR A 137 -11.40 9.83 10.46
C THR A 137 -10.09 10.11 11.20
N SER A 138 -9.72 9.21 12.13
CA SER A 138 -8.47 9.23 12.87
C SER A 138 -8.01 7.79 13.14
N GLY A 139 -6.74 7.62 13.47
CA GLY A 139 -6.15 6.31 13.74
C GLY A 139 -4.70 6.44 14.22
N SER A 140 -4.27 5.51 15.07
CA SER A 140 -2.87 5.36 15.47
C SER A 140 -2.18 4.38 14.53
N PHE A 141 -1.47 4.91 13.54
CA PHE A 141 -0.86 4.15 12.45
C PHE A 141 0.51 3.60 12.85
N PHE A 142 0.62 2.28 12.94
CA PHE A 142 1.88 1.57 13.06
C PHE A 142 2.29 1.04 11.69
N LYS A 143 3.59 1.12 11.38
CA LYS A 143 4.13 0.67 10.09
C LYS A 143 4.19 -0.85 10.07
N VAL A 144 3.74 -1.49 9.00
CA VAL A 144 3.78 -2.96 8.82
C VAL A 144 4.65 -3.40 7.66
N ALA A 145 4.96 -2.50 6.73
CA ALA A 145 5.90 -2.77 5.66
C ALA A 145 6.53 -1.50 5.09
N GLU A 146 7.72 -1.64 4.53
CA GLU A 146 8.44 -0.57 3.86
C GLU A 146 9.36 -1.13 2.78
N ASP A 147 9.35 -0.50 1.62
CA ASP A 147 10.42 -0.58 0.63
C ASP A 147 11.07 0.81 0.55
N GLY A 148 12.26 0.93 1.13
CA GLY A 148 13.02 2.18 1.20
C GLY A 148 13.91 2.40 -0.02
N TYR A 149 15.16 2.79 0.24
CA TYR A 149 16.23 2.85 -0.76
C TYR A 149 17.34 1.85 -0.44
N THR A 150 17.75 1.02 -1.41
CA THR A 150 18.69 -0.09 -1.16
C THR A 150 19.91 -0.17 -2.10
N GLY A 151 19.96 0.55 -3.23
CA GLY A 151 21.10 0.49 -4.18
C GLY A 151 20.96 -0.54 -5.32
N THR A 152 22.07 -0.87 -6.00
CA THR A 152 22.32 -0.94 -7.48
C THR A 152 21.37 -1.64 -8.48
N THR A 153 20.16 -2.06 -8.13
CA THR A 153 19.11 -2.39 -9.11
C THR A 153 17.74 -2.10 -8.50
N ALA A 154 16.86 -1.39 -9.22
CA ALA A 154 15.57 -0.86 -8.73
C ALA A 154 15.68 -0.36 -7.28
N SER A 155 16.42 0.71 -7.11
CA SER A 155 16.96 1.08 -5.80
C SER A 155 15.90 1.67 -4.89
N TRP A 156 14.80 2.21 -5.41
CA TRP A 156 13.70 2.79 -4.65
C TRP A 156 12.47 1.89 -4.57
N GLY A 157 11.71 2.01 -3.49
CA GLY A 157 10.42 1.34 -3.33
C GLY A 157 9.46 1.55 -4.49
N THR A 158 9.40 2.75 -5.08
CA THR A 158 8.57 3.01 -6.27
C THR A 158 9.05 2.28 -7.53
N GLU A 159 10.34 1.99 -7.65
CA GLU A 159 10.88 1.18 -8.75
C GLU A 159 10.56 -0.32 -8.54
N ILE A 160 10.68 -0.80 -7.30
CA ILE A 160 10.25 -2.16 -6.92
C ILE A 160 8.74 -2.32 -7.19
N LEU A 161 7.95 -1.31 -6.85
CA LEU A 161 6.51 -1.28 -7.11
C LEU A 161 6.20 -1.39 -8.61
N ASN A 162 6.90 -0.63 -9.45
CA ASN A 162 6.78 -0.70 -10.90
C ASN A 162 7.16 -2.09 -11.46
N ALA A 163 8.27 -2.66 -10.98
CA ALA A 163 8.70 -4.01 -11.38
C ALA A 163 7.67 -5.09 -11.01
N ASN A 164 6.87 -4.85 -9.96
CA ASN A 164 5.80 -5.73 -9.52
C ASN A 164 4.42 -5.32 -10.06
N CYS A 165 4.34 -4.67 -11.23
CA CYS A 165 3.08 -4.28 -11.86
C CYS A 165 2.16 -3.43 -10.95
N GLY A 166 2.75 -2.56 -10.11
CA GLY A 166 1.99 -1.73 -9.17
C GLY A 166 1.58 -2.43 -7.88
N LYS A 167 1.97 -3.68 -7.68
CA LYS A 167 1.56 -4.49 -6.52
C LYS A 167 2.62 -4.46 -5.42
N ARG A 168 2.18 -4.21 -4.19
CA ARG A 168 3.01 -4.40 -3.00
C ARG A 168 2.32 -5.34 -2.02
N ALA A 169 2.84 -6.57 -1.95
CA ALA A 169 2.39 -7.57 -1.00
C ALA A 169 3.02 -7.35 0.39
N PHE A 170 2.28 -7.55 1.46
CA PHE A 170 2.77 -7.55 2.84
C PHE A 170 2.00 -8.57 3.69
N THR A 171 2.59 -8.98 4.80
CA THR A 171 1.95 -9.91 5.75
C THR A 171 1.27 -9.12 6.86
N VAL A 172 -0.01 -9.39 7.11
CA VAL A 172 -0.70 -8.84 8.29
C VAL A 172 -0.10 -9.47 9.54
N PRO A 173 0.42 -8.69 10.52
CA PRO A 173 1.02 -9.25 11.72
C PRO A 173 0.01 -10.08 12.52
N LYS A 174 0.42 -11.30 12.90
CA LYS A 174 -0.49 -12.31 13.48
C LYS A 174 -0.94 -11.96 14.89
N SER A 175 -0.11 -11.22 15.61
CA SER A 175 -0.36 -10.81 16.99
C SER A 175 -1.44 -9.74 17.12
N LEU A 176 -1.85 -9.09 16.01
CA LEU A 176 -2.88 -8.04 16.04
C LEU A 176 -4.21 -8.55 16.59
N ALA A 177 -4.84 -7.76 17.46
CA ALA A 177 -6.18 -8.03 17.96
C ALA A 177 -7.22 -8.06 16.83
N SER A 178 -8.13 -9.02 16.84
CA SER A 178 -9.24 -9.05 15.87
C SER A 178 -10.08 -7.77 15.93
N GLY A 179 -10.64 -7.34 14.79
CA GLY A 179 -11.48 -6.15 14.68
C GLY A 179 -11.24 -5.36 13.40
N ASP A 180 -11.76 -4.14 13.37
CA ASP A 180 -11.68 -3.26 12.20
C ASP A 180 -10.36 -2.48 12.16
N TYR A 181 -9.78 -2.38 10.97
CA TYR A 181 -8.53 -1.68 10.70
C TYR A 181 -8.61 -0.86 9.42
N LEU A 182 -7.82 0.21 9.37
CA LEU A 182 -7.42 0.86 8.12
C LEU A 182 -6.03 0.38 7.73
N VAL A 183 -5.85 0.04 6.45
CA VAL A 183 -4.54 -0.16 5.82
C VAL A 183 -4.23 1.09 5.01
N ARG A 184 -3.28 1.91 5.47
CA ARG A 184 -2.84 3.13 4.77
C ARG A 184 -1.62 2.80 3.92
N SER A 185 -1.79 2.87 2.60
CA SER A 185 -0.72 2.64 1.62
C SER A 185 -0.20 3.97 1.11
N GLU A 186 1.11 4.09 0.99
CA GLU A 186 1.76 5.34 0.67
C GLU A 186 2.94 5.11 -0.28
N ALA A 187 3.03 5.94 -1.31
CA ALA A 187 4.26 6.18 -2.06
C ALA A 187 4.63 7.66 -1.88
N ILE A 188 5.89 7.96 -1.56
CA ILE A 188 6.33 9.36 -1.41
C ILE A 188 7.35 9.67 -2.49
N ALA A 189 6.98 10.44 -3.50
CA ALA A 189 7.95 10.85 -4.51
C ALA A 189 8.82 12.02 -4.00
N LEU A 190 10.13 11.90 -4.18
CA LEU A 190 11.13 12.84 -3.64
C LEU A 190 11.90 13.61 -4.74
N HIS A 191 11.47 13.46 -5.99
CA HIS A 191 12.16 14.00 -7.16
C HIS A 191 12.15 15.54 -7.23
N ALA A 192 11.20 16.21 -6.57
CA ALA A 192 11.03 17.67 -6.60
C ALA A 192 12.03 18.44 -5.72
N GLY A 193 12.97 17.74 -5.07
CA GLY A 193 14.02 18.32 -4.26
C GLY A 193 13.71 18.39 -2.76
N ALA A 194 14.67 18.87 -1.98
CA ALA A 194 14.56 18.97 -0.53
C ALA A 194 13.34 19.81 -0.12
N GLY A 195 12.62 19.36 0.91
CA GLY A 195 11.45 20.03 1.48
C GLY A 195 10.16 19.87 0.67
N ASN A 196 10.20 19.22 -0.49
CA ASN A 196 9.07 19.13 -1.43
C ASN A 196 8.63 17.67 -1.70
N PRO A 197 8.28 16.88 -0.68
CA PRO A 197 7.77 15.52 -0.92
C PRO A 197 6.40 15.56 -1.59
N GLN A 198 6.12 14.54 -2.39
CA GLN A 198 4.82 14.33 -3.05
C GLN A 198 4.23 12.99 -2.61
N PRO A 199 3.41 12.97 -1.53
CA PRO A 199 2.78 11.76 -1.03
C PRO A 199 1.54 11.38 -1.87
N TYR A 200 1.43 10.09 -2.22
CA TYR A 200 0.25 9.45 -2.79
C TYR A 200 -0.26 8.44 -1.78
N VAL A 201 -1.43 8.70 -1.21
CA VAL A 201 -1.97 7.94 -0.07
C VAL A 201 -3.37 7.45 -0.38
N THR A 202 -3.68 6.22 0.02
CA THR A 202 -5.06 5.72 0.08
C THR A 202 -5.20 4.75 1.25
N CYS A 203 -6.39 4.75 1.86
CA CYS A 203 -6.74 3.79 2.90
C CYS A 203 -7.61 2.66 2.34
N PHE A 204 -7.38 1.45 2.82
CA PHE A 204 -8.25 0.29 2.60
C PHE A 204 -8.88 -0.16 3.91
N GLN A 205 -10.13 -0.60 3.84
CA GLN A 205 -10.98 -0.97 4.97
C GLN A 205 -10.91 -2.48 5.14
N VAL A 206 -10.33 -2.94 6.25
CA VAL A 206 -10.15 -4.38 6.49
C VAL A 206 -10.64 -4.79 7.86
N LYS A 207 -11.07 -6.04 7.97
CA LYS A 207 -11.42 -6.67 9.25
C LYS A 207 -10.45 -7.81 9.52
N VAL A 208 -9.62 -7.66 10.54
CA VAL A 208 -8.73 -8.73 11.01
C VAL A 208 -9.55 -9.73 11.84
N THR A 209 -9.49 -11.00 11.46
CA THR A 209 -10.14 -12.11 12.17
C THR A 209 -9.11 -13.15 12.61
N GLY A 210 -9.36 -13.84 13.72
CA GLY A 210 -8.45 -14.88 14.22
C GLY A 210 -7.05 -14.37 14.61
N GLY A 211 -6.90 -13.08 14.93
CA GLY A 211 -5.62 -12.52 15.38
C GLY A 211 -5.33 -12.76 16.87
N GLY A 212 -4.23 -12.19 17.37
CA GLY A 212 -3.83 -12.20 18.78
C GLY A 212 -4.54 -11.15 19.64
N SER A 213 -3.81 -10.49 20.54
CA SER A 213 -4.32 -9.45 21.45
C SER A 213 -3.58 -8.10 21.33
N ALA A 214 -2.59 -7.99 20.45
CA ALA A 214 -1.76 -6.80 20.33
C ALA A 214 -2.53 -5.64 19.68
N THR A 215 -2.35 -4.46 20.26
CA THR A 215 -2.79 -3.19 19.68
C THR A 215 -1.59 -2.26 19.66
N PRO A 216 -0.73 -2.34 18.61
CA PRO A 216 0.51 -1.58 18.56
C PRO A 216 0.22 -0.07 18.58
N SER A 217 1.03 0.67 19.34
CA SER A 217 1.04 2.12 19.27
C SER A 217 1.62 2.60 17.95
N GLY A 218 1.11 3.71 17.43
CA GLY A 218 1.55 4.31 16.18
C GLY A 218 1.56 5.83 16.21
N VAL A 219 1.67 6.43 15.03
CA VAL A 219 1.62 7.88 14.82
C VAL A 219 0.29 8.29 14.18
N SER A 220 -0.06 9.57 14.28
CA SER A 220 -1.23 10.13 13.58
C SER A 220 -0.80 10.77 12.27
N PHE A 221 -1.66 10.76 11.26
CA PHE A 221 -1.48 11.54 10.04
C PHE A 221 -2.65 12.52 9.88
N PRO A 222 -2.40 13.83 9.71
CA PRO A 222 -1.08 14.50 9.70
C PRO A 222 -0.38 14.48 11.08
N GLY A 223 0.94 14.71 11.09
CA GLY A 223 1.78 14.80 12.30
C GLY A 223 2.89 13.74 12.42
N GLY A 224 2.69 12.57 11.81
CA GLY A 224 3.65 11.46 11.81
C GLY A 224 4.91 11.73 10.97
N TYR A 225 4.84 12.70 10.06
CA TYR A 225 5.98 13.23 9.31
C TYR A 225 6.12 14.73 9.53
N LYS A 226 7.35 15.21 9.47
CA LYS A 226 7.70 16.63 9.50
C LYS A 226 8.65 16.91 8.36
N THR A 227 8.57 18.08 7.74
CA THR A 227 9.54 18.49 6.72
C THR A 227 10.98 18.52 7.25
N SER A 228 11.16 18.65 8.57
CA SER A 228 12.45 18.54 9.26
C SER A 228 13.02 17.12 9.38
N ASP A 229 12.25 16.07 9.03
CA ASP A 229 12.74 14.69 9.06
C ASP A 229 13.87 14.51 8.03
N ALA A 230 14.89 13.72 8.37
CA ALA A 230 16.11 13.61 7.59
C ALA A 230 15.88 13.25 6.10
N LEU A 231 14.84 12.45 5.81
CA LEU A 231 14.47 12.09 4.44
C LEU A 231 14.16 13.29 3.56
N PHE A 232 13.55 14.34 4.12
CA PHE A 232 13.06 15.50 3.37
C PHE A 232 14.05 16.67 3.37
N GLN A 233 15.13 16.60 4.15
CA GLN A 233 16.09 17.71 4.28
C GLN A 233 17.12 17.78 3.16
N LYS A 234 17.26 16.73 2.34
CA LYS A 234 18.21 16.67 1.22
C LYS A 234 17.55 16.15 -0.05
N ALA A 235 17.98 16.68 -1.19
CA ALA A 235 17.56 16.16 -2.49
C ALA A 235 18.17 14.78 -2.74
N ILE A 236 17.42 13.88 -3.37
CA ILE A 236 17.87 12.49 -3.62
C ILE A 236 19.06 12.38 -4.59
N TYR A 237 19.33 13.43 -5.36
CA TYR A 237 20.47 13.51 -6.30
C TYR A 237 21.71 14.16 -5.67
N ASP A 238 21.63 14.60 -4.42
CA ASP A 238 22.79 15.09 -3.67
C ASP A 238 23.71 13.91 -3.32
N SER A 239 25.01 14.03 -3.55
CA SER A 239 25.99 12.96 -3.28
C SER A 239 26.09 12.59 -1.79
N SER A 240 25.68 13.48 -0.90
CA SER A 240 25.58 13.28 0.54
C SER A 240 24.23 12.74 1.00
N PHE A 241 23.28 12.51 0.09
CA PHE A 241 21.97 11.96 0.44
C PHE A 241 22.13 10.58 1.09
N LYS A 242 21.42 10.39 2.21
CA LYS A 242 21.31 9.10 2.91
C LYS A 242 19.84 8.86 3.19
N TYR A 243 19.36 7.69 2.78
CA TYR A 243 18.00 7.30 3.07
C TYR A 243 17.84 7.05 4.57
N VAL A 244 16.89 7.76 5.17
CA VAL A 244 16.41 7.51 6.52
C VAL A 244 14.92 7.27 6.41
N SER A 245 14.49 6.12 6.89
CA SER A 245 13.06 5.76 6.91
C SER A 245 12.25 6.81 7.67
N PRO A 246 11.14 7.33 7.11
CA PRO A 246 10.28 8.29 7.78
C PRO A 246 9.29 7.59 8.71
N GLY A 247 8.88 8.25 9.79
CA GLY A 247 7.92 7.70 10.76
C GLY A 247 8.48 6.55 11.60
N PRO A 248 7.62 5.73 12.25
CA PRO A 248 8.04 4.68 13.16
C PRO A 248 8.71 3.51 12.43
N ALA A 249 9.45 2.68 13.17
CA ALA A 249 9.98 1.41 12.68
C ALA A 249 8.85 0.43 12.29
N VAL A 250 9.18 -0.53 11.40
CA VAL A 250 8.25 -1.60 11.03
C VAL A 250 7.95 -2.47 12.25
N TYR A 251 6.66 -2.65 12.53
CA TYR A 251 6.15 -3.60 13.51
C TYR A 251 6.08 -5.00 12.86
N SER A 252 6.88 -5.94 13.37
CA SER A 252 6.94 -7.31 12.86
C SER A 252 5.86 -8.23 13.44
N GLY A 253 5.42 -7.96 14.67
CA GLY A 253 4.32 -8.64 15.36
C GLY A 253 4.57 -10.06 15.82
#